data_AF-A0A1Q8G0S8-F1
#
_entry.id   AF-A0A1Q8G0S8-F1
#
_cell.length_a   1.000
_cell.length_b   1.000
_cell.length_c   1.000
_cell.angle_alpha   90.00
_cell.angle_beta   90.00
_cell.angle_gamma   90.00
#
_symmetry.space_group_name_H-M   'P 1'
#
loop_
_entity.id
_entity.type
_entity.pdbx_description
1 polymer ?
#
loop_
_entity_poly.entity_id
_entity_poly.type
_entity_poly.pdbx_seq_one_letter_code
_entity_poly.pdbx_strand_id
1 'polypeptide(L)'
;MTDAFLPCRDARQIITRHGLMRRLAGFTPRWVGSIPLNIHGPGADIDIACSATGGLANFKAALDAFVSRFADATVSDNQHAGEASVIAKLEIEGVPVEIFGRERPVDTHESYVHWLAEHRLLGLAEDRLRSDVRDAKAGGLKTEPAFAQCLKLGGDPYVELLKLASPGDDALRRLVRQAGYATR
;
A
#
# COMPACT_ATOMS: atom_id res chain seq x y z
N MET A 1 0.81 19.53 8.18
CA MET A 1 0.33 18.46 7.29
C MET A 1 -0.69 19.08 6.35
N THR A 2 -0.38 19.12 5.06
CA THR A 2 -1.27 19.73 4.06
C THR A 2 -2.45 18.82 3.77
N ASP A 3 -3.68 19.30 3.94
CA ASP A 3 -4.93 18.67 3.47
C ASP A 3 -5.05 18.65 1.93
N ALA A 4 -3.92 18.72 1.23
CA ALA A 4 -3.89 18.72 -0.22
C ALA A 4 -4.02 17.29 -0.75
N PHE A 5 -4.85 17.13 -1.79
CA PHE A 5 -4.91 15.90 -2.55
C PHE A 5 -3.66 15.77 -3.43
N LEU A 6 -2.90 14.68 -3.28
CA LEU A 6 -1.72 14.38 -4.08
C LEU A 6 -2.08 13.46 -5.25
N PRO A 7 -2.04 13.89 -6.53
CA PRO A 7 -2.29 12.98 -7.65
C PRO A 7 -1.27 11.82 -7.71
N CYS A 8 -1.72 10.61 -8.06
CA CYS A 8 -0.86 9.42 -8.19
C CYS A 8 0.34 9.65 -9.14
N ARG A 9 0.14 10.43 -10.22
CA ARG A 9 1.23 10.80 -11.14
C ARG A 9 2.33 11.64 -10.47
N ASP A 10 1.96 12.50 -9.52
CA ASP A 10 2.87 13.43 -8.85
C ASP A 10 3.63 12.66 -7.75
N ALA A 11 2.93 11.78 -7.02
CA ALA A 11 3.57 10.81 -6.12
C ALA A 11 4.61 9.94 -6.86
N ARG A 12 4.28 9.45 -8.06
CA ARG A 12 5.22 8.69 -8.90
C ARG A 12 6.44 9.53 -9.28
N GLN A 13 6.26 10.81 -9.62
CA GLN A 13 7.37 11.71 -9.93
C GLN A 13 8.28 11.93 -8.71
N ILE A 14 7.72 12.10 -7.50
CA ILE A 14 8.48 12.19 -6.25
C ILE A 14 9.31 10.91 -6.05
N ILE A 15 8.68 9.73 -6.16
CA ILE A 15 9.36 8.42 -6.05
C ILE A 15 10.54 8.32 -7.01
N THR A 16 10.34 8.71 -8.28
CA THR A 16 11.37 8.64 -9.33
C THR A 16 12.48 9.67 -9.10
N ARG A 17 12.15 10.93 -8.85
CA ARG A 17 13.11 12.04 -8.69
C ARG A 17 14.03 11.80 -7.50
N HIS A 18 13.48 11.34 -6.37
CA HIS A 18 14.26 11.03 -5.16
C HIS A 18 14.87 9.61 -5.19
N GLY A 19 14.55 8.83 -6.22
CA GLY A 19 15.11 7.52 -6.48
C GLY A 19 14.81 6.51 -5.38
N LEU A 20 13.62 6.57 -4.74
CA LEU A 20 13.29 5.75 -3.57
C LEU A 20 13.48 4.26 -3.88
N MET A 21 12.87 3.79 -4.98
CA MET A 21 13.00 2.39 -5.42
C MET A 21 14.43 1.99 -5.77
N ARG A 22 15.21 2.90 -6.39
CA ARG A 22 16.59 2.63 -6.77
C ARG A 22 17.49 2.51 -5.53
N ARG A 23 17.34 3.41 -4.56
CA ARG A 23 18.15 3.45 -3.35
C ARG A 23 17.84 2.31 -2.40
N LEU A 24 16.59 1.84 -2.39
CA LEU A 24 16.13 0.73 -1.58
C LEU A 24 16.23 -0.62 -2.31
N ALA A 25 16.79 -0.67 -3.53
CA ALA A 25 16.76 -1.84 -4.41
C ALA A 25 17.27 -3.14 -3.75
N GLY A 26 18.26 -3.06 -2.87
CA GLY A 26 18.78 -4.20 -2.11
C GLY A 26 17.75 -4.85 -1.17
N PHE A 27 16.63 -4.18 -0.91
CA PHE A 27 15.53 -4.63 -0.07
C PHE A 27 14.25 -4.90 -0.86
N THR A 28 14.32 -5.07 -2.19
CA THR A 28 13.17 -5.41 -3.05
C THR A 28 11.93 -4.50 -2.80
N PRO A 29 12.06 -3.18 -2.99
CA PRO A 29 11.02 -2.24 -2.58
C PRO A 29 9.78 -2.36 -3.47
N ARG A 30 8.59 -2.24 -2.88
CA ARG A 30 7.29 -2.25 -3.56
C ARG A 30 6.49 -1.01 -3.19
N TRP A 31 5.98 -0.29 -4.19
CA TRP A 31 5.01 0.78 -3.98
C TRP A 31 3.65 0.17 -3.71
N VAL A 32 3.17 0.29 -2.47
CA VAL A 32 1.90 -0.28 -2.03
C VAL A 32 0.95 0.82 -1.58
N GLY A 33 -0.15 0.46 -0.94
CA GLY A 33 -1.11 1.41 -0.38
C GLY A 33 -2.05 1.99 -1.43
N SER A 34 -2.76 3.04 -1.03
CA SER A 34 -3.93 3.51 -1.78
C SER A 34 -3.63 4.48 -2.92
N ILE A 35 -2.48 5.16 -2.89
CA ILE A 35 -2.03 6.06 -3.95
C ILE A 35 -1.81 5.33 -5.29
N PRO A 36 -1.04 4.22 -5.38
CA PRO A 36 -0.84 3.52 -6.66
C PRO A 36 -2.13 2.94 -7.24
N LEU A 37 -3.15 2.74 -6.41
CA LEU A 37 -4.49 2.27 -6.79
C LEU A 37 -5.44 3.41 -7.21
N ASN A 38 -5.02 4.66 -7.00
CA ASN A 38 -5.82 5.86 -7.25
C ASN A 38 -7.15 5.83 -6.48
N ILE A 39 -7.13 5.44 -5.21
CA ILE A 39 -8.31 5.40 -4.31
C ILE A 39 -8.01 6.07 -2.96
N HIS A 40 -6.95 6.87 -2.90
CA HIS A 40 -6.55 7.61 -1.71
C HIS A 40 -7.34 8.91 -1.57
N GLY A 41 -7.39 9.44 -0.34
CA GLY A 41 -7.92 10.77 -0.04
C GLY A 41 -6.81 11.80 0.16
N PRO A 42 -7.16 13.04 0.54
CA PRO A 42 -6.19 14.05 0.99
C PRO A 42 -5.32 13.54 2.15
N GLY A 43 -4.08 14.00 2.20
CA GLY A 43 -3.14 13.64 3.27
C GLY A 43 -2.63 12.19 3.24
N ALA A 44 -2.89 11.44 2.18
CA ALA A 44 -2.35 10.09 2.01
C ALA A 44 -0.82 10.10 1.82
N ASP A 45 -0.19 9.06 2.33
CA ASP A 45 1.24 8.78 2.32
C ASP A 45 1.69 7.95 1.11
N ILE A 46 2.95 8.11 0.75
CA ILE A 46 3.64 7.19 -0.16
C ILE A 46 4.16 6.02 0.66
N ASP A 47 3.51 4.86 0.52
CA ASP A 47 3.91 3.62 1.19
C ASP A 47 4.90 2.80 0.36
N ILE A 48 6.05 2.46 0.95
CA ILE A 48 7.02 1.52 0.36
C ILE A 48 7.25 0.34 1.30
N ALA A 49 6.86 -0.85 0.86
CA ALA A 49 7.17 -2.10 1.56
C ALA A 49 8.50 -2.68 1.07
N CYS A 50 9.33 -3.17 1.99
CA CYS A 50 10.68 -3.66 1.73
C CYS A 50 10.91 -5.02 2.39
N SER A 51 11.63 -5.91 1.71
CA SER A 51 12.13 -7.16 2.25
C SER A 51 13.49 -6.97 2.94
N ALA A 52 13.52 -7.20 4.25
CA ALA A 52 14.72 -7.13 5.08
C ALA A 52 15.28 -8.53 5.41
N THR A 53 15.23 -9.48 4.47
CA THR A 53 15.69 -10.87 4.68
C THR A 53 17.18 -10.98 5.01
N GLY A 54 17.97 -9.94 4.72
CA GLY A 54 19.36 -9.80 5.17
C GLY A 54 19.51 -9.32 6.63
N GLY A 55 18.43 -9.20 7.40
CA GLY A 55 18.41 -8.77 8.80
C GLY A 55 17.86 -7.36 9.01
N LEU A 56 17.01 -7.18 10.02
CA LEU A 56 16.40 -5.89 10.40
C LEU A 56 17.46 -4.85 10.79
N ALA A 57 18.55 -5.26 11.44
CA ALA A 57 19.64 -4.34 11.79
C ALA A 57 20.32 -3.74 10.54
N ASN A 58 20.57 -4.55 9.52
CA ASN A 58 21.14 -4.10 8.25
C ASN A 58 20.17 -3.18 7.51
N PHE A 59 18.88 -3.50 7.52
CA PHE A 59 17.85 -2.67 6.94
C PHE A 59 17.70 -1.33 7.66
N LYS A 60 17.69 -1.32 9.00
CA LYS A 60 17.64 -0.12 9.83
C LYS A 60 18.82 0.81 9.56
N ALA A 61 20.05 0.29 9.56
CA ALA A 61 21.24 1.07 9.24
C ALA A 61 21.19 1.69 7.82
N ALA A 62 20.67 0.93 6.85
CA ALA A 62 20.46 1.45 5.50
C ALA A 62 19.38 2.53 5.45
N LEU A 63 18.31 2.40 6.23
CA LEU A 63 17.28 3.44 6.37
C LEU A 63 17.83 4.69 7.06
N ASP A 64 18.59 4.56 8.15
CA ASP A 64 19.22 5.68 8.85
C ASP A 64 20.11 6.49 7.90
N ALA A 65 21.00 5.80 7.18
CA ALA A 65 21.82 6.42 6.14
C ALA A 65 20.96 7.05 5.04
N PHE A 66 19.87 6.37 4.65
CA PHE A 66 18.99 6.85 3.60
C PHE A 66 18.25 8.14 3.98
N VAL A 67 17.73 8.20 5.22
CA VAL A 67 16.87 9.28 5.69
C VAL A 67 17.65 10.47 6.27
N SER A 68 18.92 10.31 6.63
CA SER A 68 19.78 11.34 7.24
C SER A 68 19.81 12.71 6.55
N ARG A 69 19.44 12.78 5.27
CA ARG A 69 19.36 14.00 4.48
C ARG A 69 18.04 14.78 4.63
N PHE A 70 17.03 14.16 5.22
CA PHE A 70 15.68 14.71 5.36
C PHE A 70 15.51 15.19 6.80
N ALA A 71 15.12 16.45 6.95
CA ALA A 71 14.80 17.02 8.26
C ALA A 71 13.64 16.22 8.88
N ASP A 72 13.68 16.04 10.20
CA ASP A 72 12.64 15.40 11.00
C ASP A 72 12.28 13.95 10.61
N ALA A 73 13.09 13.31 9.76
CA ALA A 73 12.91 11.91 9.45
C ALA A 73 13.29 11.03 10.64
N THR A 74 12.54 9.94 10.82
CA THR A 74 12.73 9.00 11.91
C THR A 74 12.83 7.59 11.38
N VAL A 75 13.65 6.77 12.04
CA VAL A 75 13.72 5.32 11.84
C VAL A 75 13.58 4.66 13.20
N SER A 76 12.67 3.71 13.32
CA SER A 76 12.42 3.02 14.58
C SER A 76 12.14 1.55 14.37
N ASP A 77 12.45 0.76 15.39
CA ASP A 77 11.95 -0.60 15.49
C ASP A 77 10.42 -0.54 15.68
N ASN A 78 9.72 -1.53 15.14
CA ASN A 78 8.26 -1.61 15.17
C ASN A 78 7.85 -3.09 15.25
N GLN A 79 6.57 -3.33 15.56
CA GLN A 79 5.99 -4.67 15.51
C GLN A 79 4.71 -4.63 14.68
N HIS A 80 4.58 -5.55 13.73
CA HIS A 80 3.40 -5.68 12.89
C HIS A 80 2.93 -7.13 12.87
N ALA A 81 1.66 -7.37 13.18
CA ALA A 81 1.08 -8.70 13.28
C ALA A 81 1.90 -9.67 14.16
N GLY A 82 2.47 -9.16 15.25
CA GLY A 82 3.29 -9.94 16.18
C GLY A 82 4.75 -10.16 15.76
N GLU A 83 5.16 -9.75 14.56
CA GLU A 83 6.55 -9.89 14.10
C GLU A 83 7.32 -8.57 14.15
N ALA A 84 8.62 -8.68 14.42
CA ALA A 84 9.53 -7.54 14.39
C ALA A 84 9.63 -6.93 12.99
N SER A 85 9.74 -5.61 12.95
CA SER A 85 9.80 -4.82 11.73
C SER A 85 10.57 -3.53 12.00
N VAL A 86 10.92 -2.82 10.93
CA VAL A 86 11.48 -1.47 11.01
C VAL A 86 10.64 -0.57 10.12
N ILE A 87 10.39 0.65 10.61
CA ILE A 87 9.68 1.69 9.87
C ILE A 87 10.53 2.95 9.83
N ALA A 88 10.57 3.60 8.67
CA ALA A 88 11.05 4.95 8.52
C ALA A 88 9.90 5.86 8.10
N LYS A 89 9.79 7.01 8.76
CA LYS A 89 8.84 8.07 8.42
C LYS A 89 9.62 9.32 8.05
N LEU A 90 9.30 9.90 6.91
CA LEU A 90 9.95 11.10 6.39
C LEU A 90 8.97 11.92 5.56
N GLU A 91 9.32 13.16 5.28
CA GLU A 91 8.57 14.03 4.38
C GLU A 91 9.43 14.39 3.16
N ILE A 92 8.85 14.32 1.97
CA ILE A 92 9.50 14.70 0.71
C ILE A 92 8.59 15.66 -0.03
N GLU A 93 9.04 16.90 -0.27
CA GLU A 93 8.25 17.91 -0.99
C GLU A 93 6.86 18.16 -0.35
N GLY A 94 6.77 18.10 0.99
CA GLY A 94 5.50 18.25 1.73
C GLY A 94 4.64 16.98 1.78
N VAL A 95 5.09 15.88 1.18
CA VAL A 95 4.36 14.61 1.11
C VAL A 95 4.91 13.62 2.13
N PRO A 96 4.06 13.06 3.03
CA PRO A 96 4.46 11.99 3.92
C PRO A 96 4.87 10.74 3.13
N VAL A 97 5.98 10.13 3.55
CA VAL A 97 6.48 8.86 3.01
C VAL A 97 6.71 7.92 4.17
N GLU A 98 6.20 6.70 4.06
CA GLU A 98 6.47 5.61 5.00
C GLU A 98 7.21 4.49 4.27
N ILE A 99 8.35 4.07 4.83
CA ILE A 99 9.12 2.92 4.34
C ILE A 99 9.11 1.87 5.43
N PHE A 100 8.53 0.72 5.14
CA PHE A 100 8.34 -0.36 6.10
C PHE A 100 9.03 -1.63 5.64
N GLY A 101 9.64 -2.38 6.55
CA GLY A 101 10.23 -3.67 6.20
C GLY A 101 10.20 -4.71 7.31
N ARG A 102 10.14 -5.98 6.87
CA ARG A 102 10.15 -7.19 7.71
C ARG A 102 11.19 -8.16 7.19
N GLU A 103 11.65 -9.06 8.05
CA GLU A 103 12.63 -10.12 7.77
C GLU A 103 12.06 -11.26 6.89
N ARG A 104 11.20 -10.94 5.93
CA ARG A 104 10.60 -11.89 5.00
C ARG A 104 10.36 -11.26 3.62
N PRO A 105 10.21 -12.07 2.56
CA PRO A 105 9.94 -11.58 1.21
C PRO A 105 8.74 -10.62 1.17
N VAL A 106 8.89 -9.48 0.48
CA VAL A 106 7.86 -8.40 0.44
C VAL A 106 6.54 -8.87 -0.15
N ASP A 107 6.58 -9.84 -1.06
CA ASP A 107 5.42 -10.46 -1.69
C ASP A 107 4.55 -11.26 -0.73
N THR A 108 5.07 -11.58 0.46
CA THR A 108 4.31 -12.20 1.54
C THR A 108 3.71 -11.17 2.51
N HIS A 109 4.12 -9.90 2.46
CA HIS A 109 3.65 -8.86 3.39
C HIS A 109 2.16 -8.60 3.16
N GLU A 110 1.40 -8.44 4.23
CA GLU A 110 -0.05 -8.20 4.17
C GLU A 110 -0.34 -6.95 3.33
N SER A 111 0.43 -5.87 3.51
CA SER A 111 0.31 -4.63 2.71
C SER A 111 0.47 -4.85 1.21
N TYR A 112 1.38 -5.73 0.79
CA TYR A 112 1.55 -6.08 -0.62
C TYR A 112 0.48 -7.04 -1.12
N VAL A 113 0.11 -8.04 -0.31
CA VAL A 113 -0.92 -9.03 -0.65
C VAL A 113 -2.29 -8.37 -0.78
N HIS A 114 -2.65 -7.47 0.14
CA HIS A 114 -3.84 -6.62 0.03
C HIS A 114 -3.79 -5.76 -1.23
N TRP A 115 -2.71 -5.00 -1.42
CA TRP A 115 -2.54 -4.16 -2.61
C TRP A 115 -2.69 -4.96 -3.91
N LEU A 116 -2.13 -6.18 -3.97
CA LEU A 116 -2.25 -7.07 -5.13
C LEU A 116 -3.70 -7.47 -5.39
N ALA A 117 -4.43 -7.89 -4.35
CA ALA A 117 -5.85 -8.22 -4.47
C ALA A 117 -6.67 -7.02 -4.95
N GLU A 118 -6.49 -5.87 -4.31
CA GLU A 118 -7.18 -4.62 -4.61
C GLU A 118 -6.90 -4.13 -6.04
N HIS A 119 -5.64 -4.14 -6.45
CA HIS A 119 -5.20 -3.79 -7.81
C HIS A 119 -5.90 -4.68 -8.85
N ARG A 120 -5.92 -6.00 -8.62
CA ARG A 120 -6.56 -6.96 -9.52
C ARG A 120 -8.07 -6.73 -9.59
N LEU A 121 -8.74 -6.56 -8.47
CA LEU A 121 -10.18 -6.29 -8.42
C LEU A 121 -10.55 -5.02 -9.19
N LEU A 122 -9.80 -3.93 -8.99
CA LEU A 122 -9.99 -2.66 -9.70
C LEU A 122 -9.67 -2.74 -11.19
N GLY A 123 -8.76 -3.62 -11.60
CA GLY A 123 -8.40 -3.84 -13.00
C GLY A 123 -9.41 -4.73 -13.74
N LEU A 124 -10.07 -5.64 -13.03
CA LEU A 124 -11.06 -6.57 -13.59
C LEU A 124 -12.47 -5.97 -13.63
N ALA A 125 -12.80 -5.03 -12.74
CA ALA A 125 -14.10 -4.37 -12.65
C ALA A 125 -14.22 -3.13 -13.55
N GLU A 126 -15.47 -2.73 -13.81
CA GLU A 126 -15.78 -1.39 -14.33
C GLU A 126 -15.35 -0.27 -13.36
N ASP A 127 -15.25 0.97 -13.86
CA ASP A 127 -14.77 2.11 -13.06
C ASP A 127 -15.67 2.50 -11.88
N ARG A 128 -16.92 2.02 -11.87
CA ARG A 128 -17.84 2.24 -10.74
C ARG A 128 -17.27 1.68 -9.44
N LEU A 129 -16.63 0.50 -9.45
CA LEU A 129 -16.03 -0.07 -8.23
C LEU A 129 -15.00 0.88 -7.61
N ARG A 130 -14.15 1.51 -8.42
CA ARG A 130 -13.16 2.48 -7.94
C ARG A 130 -13.80 3.71 -7.31
N SER A 131 -14.90 4.16 -7.90
CA SER A 131 -15.66 5.33 -7.40
C SER A 131 -16.32 5.00 -6.06
N ASP A 132 -17.02 3.87 -5.97
CA ASP A 132 -17.67 3.42 -4.73
C ASP A 132 -16.66 3.21 -3.59
N VAL A 133 -15.46 2.65 -3.89
CA VAL A 133 -14.39 2.51 -2.89
C VAL A 133 -13.90 3.87 -2.40
N ARG A 134 -13.74 4.86 -3.28
CA ARG A 134 -13.37 6.22 -2.87
C ARG A 134 -14.43 6.86 -1.99
N ASP A 135 -15.71 6.71 -2.35
CA ASP A 135 -16.83 7.26 -1.59
C ASP A 135 -16.92 6.62 -0.20
N ALA A 136 -16.75 5.29 -0.13
CA ALA A 136 -16.66 4.55 1.13
C ALA A 136 -15.50 5.05 2.00
N LYS A 137 -14.32 5.31 1.42
CA LYS A 137 -13.17 5.87 2.14
C LYS A 137 -13.38 7.32 2.57
N ALA A 138 -14.03 8.14 1.75
CA ALA A 138 -14.43 9.50 2.13
C ALA A 138 -15.43 9.49 3.30
N GLY A 139 -16.23 8.42 3.43
CA GLY A 139 -17.07 8.13 4.60
C GLY A 139 -16.32 7.65 5.85
N GLY A 140 -14.98 7.60 5.83
CA GLY A 140 -14.14 7.27 6.98
C GLY A 140 -13.63 5.83 7.01
N LEU A 141 -13.99 4.99 6.03
CA LEU A 141 -13.46 3.63 5.96
C LEU A 141 -11.99 3.59 5.54
N LYS A 142 -11.25 2.63 6.09
CA LYS A 142 -9.93 2.23 5.56
C LYS A 142 -10.09 1.45 4.24
N THR A 143 -8.99 1.19 3.56
CA THR A 143 -9.01 0.61 2.21
C THR A 143 -9.67 -0.77 2.18
N GLU A 144 -9.22 -1.69 3.03
CA GLU A 144 -9.68 -3.07 3.09
C GLU A 144 -11.17 -3.14 3.49
N PRO A 145 -11.65 -2.44 4.55
CA PRO A 145 -13.08 -2.32 4.83
C PRO A 145 -13.91 -1.72 3.69
N ALA A 146 -13.40 -0.72 2.96
CA ALA A 146 -14.12 -0.13 1.83
C ALA A 146 -14.31 -1.14 0.70
N PHE A 147 -13.28 -1.94 0.38
CA PHE A 147 -13.41 -3.04 -0.57
C PHE A 147 -14.38 -4.12 -0.08
N ALA A 148 -14.28 -4.54 1.18
CA ALA A 148 -15.17 -5.53 1.74
C ALA A 148 -16.64 -5.08 1.67
N GLN A 149 -16.92 -3.81 1.97
CA GLN A 149 -18.25 -3.23 1.82
C GLN A 149 -18.73 -3.26 0.36
N CYS A 150 -17.93 -2.75 -0.58
CA CYS A 150 -18.32 -2.67 -2.00
C CYS A 150 -18.55 -4.07 -2.60
N LEU A 151 -17.68 -5.03 -2.27
CA LEU A 151 -17.74 -6.40 -2.77
C LEU A 151 -18.66 -7.32 -1.96
N LYS A 152 -19.32 -6.79 -0.91
CA LYS A 152 -20.23 -7.53 -0.02
C LYS A 152 -19.56 -8.77 0.59
N LEU A 153 -18.29 -8.64 0.97
CA LEU A 153 -17.54 -9.70 1.63
C LEU A 153 -18.08 -9.89 3.06
N GLY A 154 -18.29 -11.14 3.45
CA GLY A 154 -18.65 -11.50 4.82
C GLY A 154 -17.40 -11.89 5.61
N GLY A 155 -17.29 -11.42 6.85
CA GLY A 155 -16.15 -11.72 7.73
C GLY A 155 -15.28 -10.49 7.99
N ASP A 156 -14.06 -10.74 8.48
CA ASP A 156 -13.09 -9.67 8.74
C ASP A 156 -12.51 -9.15 7.40
N PRO A 157 -12.59 -7.83 7.12
CA PRO A 157 -12.14 -7.27 5.85
C PRO A 157 -10.68 -7.58 5.52
N TYR A 158 -9.77 -7.49 6.49
CA TYR A 158 -8.35 -7.72 6.26
C TYR A 158 -8.11 -9.18 5.91
N VAL A 159 -8.74 -10.12 6.61
CA VAL A 159 -8.63 -11.55 6.31
C VAL A 159 -9.25 -11.90 4.95
N GLU A 160 -10.43 -11.37 4.63
CA GLU A 160 -11.09 -11.67 3.37
C GLU A 160 -10.31 -11.13 2.16
N LEU A 161 -9.76 -9.92 2.22
CA LEU A 161 -8.95 -9.40 1.12
C LEU A 161 -7.67 -10.20 0.89
N LEU A 162 -7.01 -10.72 1.95
CA LEU A 162 -5.83 -11.59 1.76
C LEU A 162 -6.14 -12.81 0.89
N LYS A 163 -7.32 -13.40 1.07
CA LYS A 163 -7.76 -14.59 0.30
C LYS A 163 -7.93 -14.29 -1.18
N LEU A 164 -8.12 -13.03 -1.57
CA LEU A 164 -8.38 -12.63 -2.96
C LEU A 164 -7.11 -12.37 -3.79
N ALA A 165 -5.93 -12.40 -3.17
CA ALA A 165 -4.67 -12.24 -3.88
C ALA A 165 -4.30 -13.47 -4.74
N SER A 166 -4.72 -14.68 -4.32
CA SER A 166 -4.34 -15.96 -4.95
C SER A 166 -5.27 -16.50 -6.04
N PRO A 167 -6.62 -16.34 -5.99
CA PRO A 167 -7.53 -16.88 -7.00
C PRO A 167 -7.22 -16.37 -8.40
N GLY A 168 -7.52 -17.16 -9.43
CA GLY A 168 -7.41 -16.74 -10.82
C GLY A 168 -8.43 -15.65 -11.18
N ASP A 169 -8.17 -14.91 -12.26
CA ASP A 169 -9.00 -13.77 -12.68
C ASP A 169 -10.48 -14.14 -12.88
N ASP A 170 -10.78 -15.34 -13.39
CA ASP A 170 -12.16 -15.81 -13.55
C ASP A 170 -12.94 -15.89 -12.23
N ALA A 171 -12.26 -16.29 -11.14
CA ALA A 171 -12.87 -16.32 -9.81
C ALA A 171 -13.14 -14.90 -9.30
N LEU A 172 -12.20 -13.99 -9.49
CA LEU A 172 -12.36 -12.58 -9.11
C LEU A 172 -13.46 -11.89 -9.93
N ARG A 173 -13.56 -12.18 -11.23
CA ARG A 173 -14.64 -11.68 -12.10
C ARG A 173 -16.01 -12.15 -11.63
N ARG A 174 -16.14 -13.42 -11.22
CA ARG A 174 -17.40 -13.92 -10.63
C ARG A 174 -17.77 -13.16 -9.36
N LEU A 175 -16.82 -12.93 -8.47
CA LEU A 175 -17.02 -12.13 -7.25
C LEU A 175 -17.48 -10.70 -7.58
N VAL A 176 -16.78 -10.03 -8.50
CA VAL A 176 -17.12 -8.65 -8.95
C VAL A 176 -18.55 -8.58 -9.50
N ARG A 177 -18.97 -9.56 -10.32
CA ARG A 177 -20.35 -9.63 -10.85
C ARG A 177 -21.38 -9.90 -9.76
N GLN A 178 -21.09 -10.78 -8.82
CA GLN A 178 -21.97 -11.08 -7.68
C GLN A 178 -22.19 -9.84 -6.80
N ALA A 179 -21.15 -9.01 -6.63
CA ALA A 179 -21.27 -7.74 -5.93
C ALA A 179 -22.14 -6.72 -6.69
N GLY A 180 -22.34 -6.90 -8.00
CA GLY A 180 -23.23 -6.11 -8.85
C GLY A 180 -22.50 -5.25 -9.87
N TYR A 181 -21.20 -5.43 -10.06
CA TYR A 181 -20.38 -4.66 -11.00
C TYR A 181 -20.18 -5.40 -12.33
N ALA A 182 -20.10 -4.66 -13.42
CA ALA A 182 -19.63 -5.20 -14.68
C ALA A 182 -18.12 -5.52 -14.62
N THR A 183 -17.69 -6.49 -15.42
CA THR A 183 -16.28 -6.90 -15.55
C THR A 183 -15.74 -6.56 -16.94
N ARG A 184 -14.48 -6.14 -17.03
CA ARG A 184 -13.77 -5.85 -18.28
C ARG A 184 -13.34 -7.09 -19.07
#